data_AF-A0A485D3K3-F1
#
_entry.id   AF-A0A485D3K3-F1
#
_cell.length_a   1.000
_cell.length_b   1.000
_cell.length_c   1.000
_cell.angle_alpha   90.00
_cell.angle_beta   90.00
_cell.angle_gamma   90.00
#
_symmetry.space_group_name_H-M   'P 1'
#
loop_
_entity.id
_entity.type
_entity.pdbx_description
1 polymer ?
#
loop_
_entity_poly.entity_id
_entity_poly.type
_entity_poly.pdbx_seq_one_letter_code
_entity_poly.pdbx_strand_id
1 'polypeptide(L)'
;MSDNNNSVSHQTIELLTRCLQLQSEKDGIQRPTPDKALVGVPVDDFTRQIHQACLYASMTDSLLALQNRLADTGRQLEQQGQIHVDAGENYAVAAVAWLERFTGTENAQ
;
A
#
# COMPACT_ATOMS: atom_id res chain seq x y z
N MET A 1 -20.93 12.36 7.29
CA MET A 1 -19.90 12.99 6.44
C MET A 1 -18.67 13.27 7.28
N SER A 2 -18.04 12.20 7.77
CA SER A 2 -16.82 12.23 8.56
C SER A 2 -16.08 10.93 8.22
N ASP A 3 -14.74 10.96 8.26
CA ASP A 3 -13.81 9.82 8.15
C ASP A 3 -12.95 9.72 6.87
N ASN A 4 -12.99 10.69 5.95
CA ASN A 4 -12.00 10.75 4.86
C ASN A 4 -10.66 11.42 5.26
N ASN A 5 -10.57 11.98 6.47
CA ASN A 5 -9.37 12.66 7.00
C ASN A 5 -8.48 11.79 7.90
N ASN A 6 -8.81 10.51 8.10
CA ASN A 6 -8.10 9.65 9.06
C ASN A 6 -7.52 8.37 8.45
N SER A 7 -7.41 8.32 7.11
CA SER A 7 -6.78 7.17 6.46
C SER A 7 -5.26 7.26 6.57
N VAL A 8 -4.61 6.11 6.74
CA VAL A 8 -3.14 6.02 6.88
C VAL A 8 -2.46 6.60 5.64
N SER A 9 -3.05 6.35 4.47
CA SER A 9 -2.63 6.96 3.21
C SER A 9 -2.65 8.49 3.27
N HIS A 10 -3.78 9.09 3.65
CA HIS A 10 -3.96 10.55 3.67
C HIS A 10 -2.95 11.22 4.61
N GLN A 11 -2.83 10.71 5.84
CA GLN A 11 -1.91 11.25 6.84
C GLN A 11 -0.45 11.15 6.39
N THR A 12 -0.08 10.02 5.76
CA THR A 12 1.27 9.83 5.23
C THR A 12 1.56 10.81 4.09
N ILE A 13 0.62 10.99 3.16
CA ILE A 13 0.77 11.94 2.04
C ILE A 13 0.87 13.37 2.55
N GLU A 14 0.07 13.75 3.54
CA GLU A 14 0.10 15.08 4.15
C GLU A 14 1.46 15.39 4.79
N LEU A 15 1.99 14.45 5.59
CA LEU A 15 3.31 14.59 6.21
C LEU A 15 4.44 14.67 5.17
N LEU A 16 4.41 13.81 4.15
CA LEU A 16 5.41 13.83 3.07
C LEU A 16 5.37 15.14 2.27
N THR A 17 4.16 15.63 1.98
CA THR A 17 3.96 16.92 1.30
C THR A 17 4.46 18.07 2.17
N ARG A 18 4.26 18.00 3.49
CA ARG A 18 4.81 18.99 4.42
C ARG A 18 6.33 18.97 4.46
N CYS A 19 6.95 17.78 4.46
CA CYS A 19 8.41 17.65 4.36
C CYS A 19 8.94 18.28 3.07
N LEU A 20 8.28 18.06 1.93
CA LEU A 20 8.64 18.69 0.66
C LEU A 20 8.60 20.20 0.74
N GLN A 21 7.54 20.75 1.32
CA GLN A 21 7.39 22.20 1.49
C GLN A 21 8.52 22.78 2.36
N LEU A 22 8.76 22.20 3.53
CA LEU A 22 9.80 22.68 4.45
C LEU A 22 11.19 22.63 3.83
N GLN A 23 11.50 21.57 3.10
CA GLN A 23 12.80 21.43 2.41
C GLN A 23 12.91 22.40 1.24
N SER A 24 11.82 22.69 0.53
CA SER A 24 11.77 23.72 -0.52
C SER A 24 12.01 25.11 0.03
N GLU A 25 11.39 25.45 1.16
CA GLU A 25 11.60 26.72 1.87
C GLU A 25 13.05 26.86 2.35
N LYS A 26 13.62 25.79 2.92
CA LYS A 26 15.01 25.75 3.38
C LYS A 26 16.02 25.94 2.24
N ASP A 27 15.79 25.31 1.10
CA ASP A 27 16.73 25.35 -0.03
C ASP A 27 16.51 26.58 -0.92
N GLY A 28 15.40 27.31 -0.75
CA GLY A 28 15.01 28.40 -1.64
C GLY A 28 14.62 27.93 -3.06
N ILE A 29 14.28 26.65 -3.22
CA ILE A 29 13.94 26.02 -4.51
C ILE A 29 12.45 25.68 -4.51
N GLN A 30 11.72 26.07 -5.55
CA GLN A 30 10.32 25.67 -5.71
C GLN A 30 10.24 24.25 -6.29
N ARG A 31 9.83 23.28 -5.46
CA ARG A 31 9.59 21.89 -5.90
C ARG A 31 8.11 21.66 -6.22
N PRO A 32 7.81 20.88 -7.27
CA PRO A 32 6.44 20.52 -7.61
C PRO A 32 5.82 19.61 -6.55
N THR A 33 4.59 19.90 -6.16
CA THR A 33 3.82 19.11 -5.19
C THR A 33 3.37 17.76 -5.79
N PRO A 34 3.13 16.72 -4.95
CA PRO A 34 2.81 15.36 -5.41
C PRO A 34 1.50 15.22 -6.22
N ASP A 35 0.57 16.18 -6.10
CA ASP A 35 -0.66 16.26 -6.88
C ASP A 35 -0.43 16.65 -8.34
N LYS A 36 0.76 17.16 -8.68
CA LYS A 36 1.12 17.60 -10.02
C LYS A 36 1.94 16.55 -10.75
N ALA A 37 1.53 16.24 -11.97
CA ALA A 37 2.27 15.33 -12.83
C ALA A 37 3.69 15.85 -13.14
N LEU A 38 4.71 15.01 -12.96
CA LEU A 38 6.12 15.34 -13.21
C LEU A 38 6.57 15.18 -14.68
N VAL A 39 5.63 15.05 -15.62
CA VAL A 39 5.94 14.68 -17.00
C VAL A 39 6.85 15.73 -17.66
N GLY A 40 8.08 15.32 -17.98
CA GLY A 40 9.08 16.17 -18.65
C GLY A 40 9.77 17.20 -17.74
N VAL A 41 9.53 17.16 -16.43
CA VAL A 41 10.17 18.08 -15.47
C VAL A 41 11.40 17.40 -14.86
N PRO A 42 12.62 17.91 -15.10
CA PRO A 42 13.79 17.45 -14.36
C PRO A 42 13.62 17.83 -12.89
N VAL A 43 13.54 16.82 -12.03
CA VAL A 43 13.43 17.00 -10.57
C VAL A 43 14.62 16.37 -9.86
N ASP A 44 15.00 16.98 -8.74
CA ASP A 44 16.03 16.41 -7.86
C ASP A 44 15.58 15.09 -7.22
N ASP A 45 16.55 14.35 -6.68
CA ASP A 45 16.29 13.03 -6.11
C ASP A 45 15.33 13.07 -4.91
N PHE A 46 15.39 14.14 -4.11
CA PHE A 46 14.50 14.31 -2.96
C PHE A 46 13.03 14.44 -3.42
N THR A 47 12.78 15.29 -4.42
CA THR A 47 11.45 15.46 -5.02
C THR A 47 10.94 14.14 -5.58
N ARG A 48 11.79 13.41 -6.32
CA ARG A 48 11.44 12.11 -6.89
C ARG A 48 11.04 11.11 -5.81
N GLN A 49 11.82 11.02 -4.73
CA GLN A 49 11.56 10.12 -3.60
C GLN A 49 10.24 10.46 -2.89
N ILE A 50 9.96 11.75 -2.65
CA ILE A 50 8.69 12.17 -2.05
C ILE A 50 7.50 11.76 -2.94
N HIS A 51 7.58 12.02 -4.25
CA HIS A 51 6.49 11.67 -5.18
C HIS A 51 6.24 10.16 -5.20
N GLN A 52 7.31 9.35 -5.25
CA GLN A 52 7.20 7.90 -5.19
C GLN A 52 6.62 7.41 -3.85
N ALA A 53 7.03 8.00 -2.74
CA ALA A 53 6.49 7.67 -1.43
C ALA A 53 4.99 8.02 -1.32
N CYS A 54 4.57 9.18 -1.83
CA CYS A 54 3.15 9.55 -1.91
C CYS A 54 2.35 8.58 -2.78
N LEU A 55 2.91 8.13 -3.91
CA LEU A 55 2.27 7.12 -4.76
C LEU A 55 2.06 5.81 -3.99
N TYR A 56 3.07 5.29 -3.29
CA TYR A 56 2.90 4.08 -2.50
C TYR A 56 1.95 4.26 -1.31
N ALA A 57 2.02 5.40 -0.63
CA ALA A 57 1.08 5.74 0.43
C ALA A 57 -0.36 5.71 -0.07
N SER A 58 -0.63 6.23 -1.27
CA SER A 58 -1.96 6.24 -1.91
C SER A 58 -2.58 4.84 -2.03
N MET A 59 -1.75 3.80 -2.14
CA MET A 59 -2.20 2.41 -2.29
C MET A 59 -2.47 1.71 -0.96
N THR A 60 -2.01 2.27 0.17
CA THR A 60 -1.95 1.58 1.47
C THR A 60 -3.32 1.17 1.98
N ASP A 61 -4.32 2.05 1.92
CA ASP A 61 -5.66 1.73 2.42
C ASP A 61 -6.31 0.60 1.61
N SER A 62 -6.09 0.60 0.29
CA SER A 62 -6.61 -0.44 -0.61
C SER A 62 -5.93 -1.78 -0.36
N LEU A 63 -4.61 -1.77 -0.13
CA LEU A 63 -3.85 -2.98 0.21
C LEU A 63 -4.28 -3.54 1.56
N LEU A 64 -4.50 -2.69 2.57
CA LEU A 64 -5.00 -3.12 3.88
C LEU A 64 -6.41 -3.72 3.79
N ALA A 65 -7.30 -3.08 3.03
CA ALA A 65 -8.64 -3.61 2.79
C ALA A 65 -8.60 -4.97 2.07
N LEU A 66 -7.70 -5.13 1.09
CA LEU A 66 -7.50 -6.41 0.39
C LEU A 66 -6.95 -7.48 1.33
N GLN A 67 -5.96 -7.14 2.16
CA GLN A 67 -5.38 -8.05 3.16
C GLN A 67 -6.45 -8.57 4.13
N ASN A 68 -7.32 -7.70 4.63
CA ASN A 68 -8.42 -8.08 5.52
C ASN A 68 -9.39 -9.04 4.81
N ARG A 69 -9.76 -8.74 3.57
CA ARG A 69 -10.64 -9.62 2.77
C ARG A 69 -10.02 -11.00 2.54
N LEU A 70 -8.72 -11.06 2.25
CA LEU A 70 -8.00 -12.33 2.10
C LEU A 70 -7.96 -13.12 3.41
N ALA A 71 -7.75 -12.44 4.54
CA ALA A 71 -7.81 -13.09 5.86
C ALA A 71 -9.22 -13.65 6.16
N ASP A 72 -10.28 -12.92 5.80
CA ASP A 72 -11.66 -13.41 5.91
C ASP A 72 -11.91 -14.63 5.03
N THR A 73 -11.42 -14.63 3.79
CA THR A 73 -11.47 -15.80 2.91
C THR A 73 -10.72 -16.98 3.52
N GLY A 74 -9.53 -16.78 4.07
CA GLY A 74 -8.78 -17.82 4.76
C GLY A 74 -9.56 -18.43 5.93
N ARG A 75 -10.19 -17.59 6.76
CA ARG A 75 -11.04 -18.06 7.87
C ARG A 75 -12.22 -18.90 7.37
N GLN A 76 -12.84 -18.50 6.25
CA GLN A 76 -13.93 -19.29 5.64
C GLN A 76 -13.43 -20.63 5.08
N LEU A 77 -12.25 -20.65 4.44
CA LEU A 77 -11.64 -21.89 3.95
C LEU A 77 -11.34 -22.86 5.09
N GLU A 78 -10.85 -22.37 6.23
CA GLU A 78 -10.63 -23.23 7.41
C GLU A 78 -11.93 -23.78 7.98
N GLN A 79 -12.98 -22.95 8.08
CA GLN A 79 -14.31 -23.42 8.51
C GLN A 79 -14.88 -24.51 7.60
N GLN A 80 -14.51 -24.50 6.32
CA GLN A 80 -14.89 -25.50 5.33
C GLN A 80 -13.94 -26.72 5.31
N GLY A 81 -12.90 -26.74 6.15
CA GLY A 81 -11.90 -27.80 6.21
C GLY A 81 -10.93 -27.84 5.01
N GLN A 82 -10.86 -26.75 4.24
CA GLN A 82 -10.01 -26.65 3.03
C GLN A 82 -8.56 -26.30 3.35
N ILE A 83 -8.35 -25.56 4.44
CA ILE A 83 -7.04 -25.22 4.98
C ILE A 83 -7.05 -25.42 6.49
N HIS A 84 -5.86 -25.43 7.09
CA HIS A 84 -5.65 -25.33 8.52
C HIS A 84 -4.61 -24.24 8.77
N VAL A 85 -4.85 -23.38 9.76
CA VAL A 85 -3.96 -22.27 10.08
C VAL A 85 -3.61 -22.34 11.57
N ASP A 86 -2.32 -22.48 11.86
CA ASP A 86 -1.83 -22.58 13.23
C ASP A 86 -1.87 -21.24 13.97
N ALA A 87 -1.83 -21.29 15.31
CA ALA A 87 -1.80 -20.09 16.13
C ALA A 87 -0.55 -19.24 15.82
N GLY A 88 -0.77 -18.00 15.36
CA GLY A 88 0.30 -17.08 14.97
C GLY A 88 0.55 -17.01 13.46
N GLU A 89 -0.09 -17.89 12.68
CA GLU A 89 -0.05 -17.83 11.23
C GLU A 89 -1.07 -16.83 10.66
N ASN A 90 -0.86 -16.45 9.40
CA ASN A 90 -1.67 -15.43 8.74
C ASN A 90 -2.67 -16.06 7.76
N TYR A 91 -3.97 -15.92 8.06
CA TYR A 91 -5.05 -16.41 7.19
C TYR A 91 -5.01 -15.87 5.76
N ALA A 92 -4.56 -14.63 5.54
CA ALA A 92 -4.43 -14.09 4.19
C ALA A 92 -3.36 -14.83 3.38
N VAL A 93 -2.24 -15.18 4.02
CA VAL A 93 -1.16 -15.95 3.39
C VAL A 93 -1.63 -17.37 3.08
N ALA A 94 -2.30 -18.02 4.04
CA ALA A 94 -2.83 -19.36 3.83
C ALA A 94 -3.90 -19.41 2.73
N ALA A 95 -4.75 -18.38 2.62
CA ALA A 95 -5.73 -18.26 1.54
C ALA A 95 -5.09 -18.14 0.15
N VAL A 96 -4.01 -17.35 0.03
CA VAL A 96 -3.26 -17.21 -1.22
C VAL A 96 -2.58 -18.53 -1.59
N ALA A 97 -1.90 -19.17 -0.63
CA ALA A 97 -1.26 -20.47 -0.87
C ALA A 97 -2.30 -21.52 -1.32
N TRP A 98 -3.47 -21.57 -0.68
CA TRP A 98 -4.55 -22.45 -1.14
C TRP A 98 -5.02 -22.14 -2.57
N LEU A 99 -5.14 -20.85 -2.93
CA LEU A 99 -5.53 -20.45 -4.29
C LEU A 99 -4.48 -20.86 -5.34
N GLU A 100 -3.19 -20.72 -5.04
CA GLU A 100 -2.09 -21.16 -5.91
C GLU A 100 -2.14 -22.67 -6.15
N ARG A 101 -2.37 -23.45 -5.08
CA ARG A 101 -2.55 -24.90 -5.16
C ARG A 101 -3.80 -25.28 -5.95
N PHE A 102 -4.90 -24.57 -5.75
CA PHE A 102 -6.18 -24.82 -6.40
C PHE A 102 -6.14 -24.49 -7.90
N THR A 103 -5.43 -23.44 -8.30
CA THR A 103 -5.31 -23.00 -9.69
C THR A 103 -4.20 -23.70 -10.47
N GLY A 104 -3.44 -24.59 -9.82
CA GLY A 104 -2.45 -25.44 -10.48
C GLY A 104 -1.11 -24.75 -10.78
N THR A 105 -0.81 -23.61 -10.15
CA THR A 105 0.50 -22.94 -10.31
C THR A 105 1.65 -23.64 -9.57
N GLU A 106 1.45 -24.85 -9.04
CA GLU A 106 2.50 -25.70 -8.45
C GLU A 106 3.16 -26.70 -9.43
N ASN A 107 2.72 -26.81 -10.70
CA ASN A 107 3.30 -27.77 -11.67
C ASN A 107 4.12 -27.12 -12.78
N ALA A 108 5.07 -26.25 -12.43
CA ALA A 108 6.11 -25.79 -13.36
C ALA A 108 7.47 -25.68 -12.64
N GLN A 109 8.03 -26.83 -12.26
CA GLN A 109 9.47 -27.00 -12.03
C GLN A 109 10.04 -27.90 -13.12
#